data_AF-A0A133UCM0-F1
#
_entry.id   AF-A0A133UCM0-F1
#
_cell.length_a   1.000
_cell.length_b   1.000
_cell.length_c   1.000
_cell.angle_alpha   90.00
_cell.angle_beta   90.00
_cell.angle_gamma   90.00
#
_symmetry.space_group_name_H-M   'P 1'
#
loop_
_entity.id
_entity.type
_entity.pdbx_description
1 polymer ?
#
loop_
_entity_poly.entity_id
_entity_poly.type
_entity_poly.pdbx_seq_one_letter_code
_entity_poly.pdbx_strand_id
1 'polypeptide(L)'
;MNDSLPGLIKIYRRWVGEKTYLCNQYLDHETNETKYKFQLAPKRGNEKYVSDVKSRIYEKVPSTEQLEKQHLLADENGSNVLHITLTVDPKRYLGDLQSAWANLPYYLNKFLSAFRKRYGRCWVLRSFEAQENGFPHVHLFIISEQTFSCEWYKGEKYWRWLIPELTDDHKAIGADETVDGFENLWSLGFVYARGVGKRPYMRKQIDVKNYVVKDVVSEVSVVDVDSDVEVKNPELTLALNWLFRRQAFSISGSDVLESVFNLIPVCLTQTEVLKNAFLRRLFEFSRYEFISFCGIVRCSEPPPDGFIKLSNDQEHELEAQAIGVR
;
A
#
# COMPACT_ATOMS: atom_id res chain seq x y z
N MET A 1 -20.35 -15.57 -5.13
CA MET A 1 -18.95 -15.07 -5.27
C MET A 1 -18.05 -15.50 -4.10
N ASN A 2 -18.57 -15.74 -2.90
CA ASN A 2 -17.76 -16.29 -1.79
C ASN A 2 -17.23 -17.69 -2.11
N ASP A 3 -18.05 -18.57 -2.69
CA ASP A 3 -17.62 -19.91 -3.13
C ASP A 3 -16.61 -19.88 -4.30
N SER A 4 -16.45 -18.72 -4.95
CA SER A 4 -15.48 -18.53 -6.03
C SER A 4 -14.16 -17.89 -5.59
N LEU A 5 -14.01 -17.50 -4.31
CA LEU A 5 -12.76 -16.92 -3.81
C LEU A 5 -11.55 -17.87 -3.93
N PRO A 6 -11.67 -19.19 -3.64
CA PRO A 6 -10.57 -20.12 -3.88
C PRO A 6 -10.18 -20.19 -5.36
N GLY A 7 -11.17 -20.20 -6.26
CA GLY A 7 -10.95 -20.17 -7.70
C GLY A 7 -10.25 -18.90 -8.18
N LEU A 8 -10.64 -17.73 -7.66
CA LEU A 8 -9.97 -16.45 -7.92
C LEU A 8 -8.50 -16.50 -7.50
N ILE A 9 -8.21 -17.04 -6.31
CA ILE A 9 -6.83 -17.15 -5.81
C ILE A 9 -5.99 -18.06 -6.70
N LYS A 10 -6.53 -19.19 -7.15
CA LYS A 10 -5.83 -20.09 -8.09
C LYS A 10 -5.47 -19.38 -9.40
N ILE A 11 -6.41 -18.64 -9.98
CA ILE A 11 -6.17 -17.85 -11.21
C ILE A 11 -5.13 -16.75 -10.95
N TYR A 12 -5.26 -16.03 -9.84
CA TYR A 12 -4.33 -14.98 -9.46
C TYR A 12 -2.90 -15.52 -9.23
N ARG A 13 -2.75 -16.67 -8.55
CA ARG A 13 -1.45 -17.33 -8.31
C ARG A 13 -0.78 -17.71 -9.62
N ARG A 14 -1.53 -18.26 -10.58
CA ARG A 14 -1.01 -18.54 -11.93
C ARG A 14 -0.56 -17.25 -12.62
N TRP A 15 -1.39 -16.21 -12.58
CA TRP A 15 -1.07 -14.92 -13.18
C TRP A 15 0.17 -14.27 -12.56
N VAL A 16 0.33 -14.25 -11.23
CA VAL A 16 1.50 -13.63 -10.58
C VAL A 16 2.76 -14.48 -10.73
N GLY A 17 2.63 -15.81 -10.76
CA GLY A 17 3.74 -16.75 -10.93
C GLY A 17 4.36 -16.75 -12.32
N GLU A 18 3.64 -16.38 -13.37
CA GLU A 18 4.14 -16.38 -14.75
C GLU A 18 5.18 -15.27 -15.01
N LYS A 19 6.49 -15.53 -14.96
CA LYS A 19 7.50 -14.47 -15.15
C LYS A 19 7.28 -13.69 -16.47
N THR A 20 7.00 -12.39 -16.34
CA THR A 20 6.80 -11.45 -17.45
C THR A 20 7.83 -10.34 -17.32
N TYR A 21 8.45 -9.93 -18.42
CA TYR A 21 9.49 -8.91 -18.43
C TYR A 21 9.05 -7.71 -19.26
N LEU A 22 9.47 -6.52 -18.84
CA LEU A 22 9.42 -5.28 -19.60
C LEU A 22 10.65 -5.22 -20.48
N CYS A 23 10.47 -5.04 -21.79
CA CYS A 23 11.54 -4.79 -22.73
C CYS A 23 11.61 -3.29 -23.03
N ASN A 24 12.74 -2.67 -22.65
CA ASN A 24 13.03 -1.29 -22.98
C ASN A 24 14.18 -1.23 -23.98
N GLN A 25 14.03 -0.44 -25.03
CA GLN A 25 15.07 -0.16 -26.00
C GLN A 25 15.79 1.14 -25.61
N TYR A 26 17.11 1.21 -25.81
CA TYR A 26 17.88 2.43 -25.63
C TYR A 26 19.04 2.49 -26.62
N LEU A 27 19.44 3.71 -26.99
CA LEU A 27 20.66 3.95 -27.76
C LEU A 27 21.85 4.01 -26.81
N ASP A 28 22.83 3.14 -27.01
CA ASP A 28 24.07 3.13 -26.27
C ASP A 28 25.02 4.19 -26.83
N HIS A 29 25.42 5.16 -26.02
CA HIS A 29 26.21 6.31 -26.49
C HIS A 29 27.69 5.99 -26.74
N GLU A 30 28.22 4.91 -26.19
CA GLU A 30 29.62 4.52 -26.39
C GLU A 30 29.78 3.78 -27.71
N THR A 31 28.79 2.94 -28.04
CA THR A 31 28.81 2.07 -29.23
C THR A 31 27.96 2.60 -30.38
N ASN A 32 27.07 3.56 -30.11
CA ASN A 32 26.06 4.08 -31.04
C ASN A 32 25.10 2.99 -31.55
N GLU A 33 25.00 1.88 -30.82
CA GLU A 33 24.14 0.74 -31.14
C GLU A 33 22.85 0.77 -30.33
N THR A 34 21.79 0.23 -30.92
CA THR A 34 20.52 0.02 -30.22
C THR A 34 20.61 -1.21 -29.34
N LYS A 35 20.45 -1.04 -28.03
CA LYS A 35 20.47 -2.11 -27.03
C LYS A 35 19.11 -2.27 -26.35
N TYR A 36 18.91 -3.45 -25.76
CA TYR A 36 17.67 -3.80 -25.06
C TYR A 36 17.96 -4.10 -23.60
N LYS A 37 17.07 -3.65 -22.72
CA LYS A 37 17.11 -3.91 -21.29
C LYS A 37 15.82 -4.58 -20.86
N PHE A 38 15.96 -5.75 -20.25
CA PHE A 38 14.85 -6.51 -19.70
C PHE A 38 14.78 -6.31 -18.20
N GLN A 39 13.58 -6.07 -17.69
CA GLN A 39 13.33 -5.95 -16.25
C GLN A 39 12.10 -6.76 -15.91
N LEU A 40 12.12 -7.51 -14.80
CA LEU A 40 10.94 -8.23 -14.35
C LEU A 40 9.78 -7.24 -14.19
N ALA A 41 8.63 -7.53 -14.80
CA ALA A 41 7.45 -6.68 -14.69
C ALA A 41 6.94 -6.72 -13.24
N PRO A 42 6.63 -5.57 -12.62
CA PRO A 42 6.19 -5.49 -11.23
C PRO A 42 4.72 -5.90 -11.09
N LYS A 43 4.42 -7.19 -11.32
CA LYS A 43 3.10 -7.77 -11.12
C LYS A 43 2.79 -7.80 -9.63
N ARG A 44 1.59 -7.34 -9.27
CA ARG A 44 1.12 -7.29 -7.88
C ARG A 44 1.37 -8.61 -7.17
N GLY A 45 2.12 -8.56 -6.07
CA GLY A 45 2.47 -9.72 -5.25
C GLY A 45 3.77 -10.45 -5.62
N ASN A 46 4.44 -10.08 -6.71
CA ASN A 46 5.78 -10.62 -7.03
C ASN A 46 6.90 -9.82 -6.34
N GLU A 47 8.10 -10.40 -6.31
CA GLU A 47 9.30 -9.83 -5.68
C GLU A 47 9.60 -8.39 -6.12
N LYS A 48 9.50 -8.10 -7.43
CA LYS A 48 9.78 -6.77 -7.98
C LYS A 48 8.75 -5.75 -7.52
N TYR A 49 7.46 -6.11 -7.57
CA TYR A 49 6.39 -5.27 -7.05
C TYR A 49 6.56 -4.98 -5.57
N VAL A 50 6.87 -6.01 -4.78
CA VAL A 50 7.12 -5.91 -3.33
C VAL A 50 8.25 -4.92 -3.04
N SER A 51 9.37 -5.05 -3.76
CA SER A 51 10.52 -4.15 -3.66
C SER A 51 10.14 -2.71 -4.00
N ASP A 52 9.46 -2.49 -5.14
CA ASP A 52 9.08 -1.14 -5.60
C ASP A 52 8.05 -0.47 -4.68
N VAL A 53 7.12 -1.24 -4.11
CA VAL A 53 6.15 -0.72 -3.14
C VAL A 53 6.85 -0.35 -1.83
N LYS A 54 7.71 -1.24 -1.29
CA LYS A 54 8.47 -0.96 -0.07
C LYS A 54 9.28 0.32 -0.23
N SER A 55 10.07 0.42 -1.29
CA SER A 55 10.89 1.61 -1.56
C SER A 55 10.07 2.91 -1.52
N ARG A 56 8.91 2.94 -2.21
CA ARG A 56 8.01 4.10 -2.22
C ARG A 56 7.41 4.43 -0.85
N ILE A 57 7.05 3.42 -0.05
CA ILE A 57 6.53 3.65 1.30
C ILE A 57 7.63 4.19 2.20
N TYR A 58 8.83 3.59 2.18
CA TYR A 58 9.95 4.03 2.99
C TYR A 58 10.41 5.45 2.64
N GLU A 59 10.30 5.86 1.38
CA GLU A 59 10.61 7.21 0.91
C GLU A 59 9.55 8.24 1.32
N LYS A 60 8.25 7.93 1.16
CA LYS A 60 7.18 8.95 1.21
C LYS A 60 6.39 9.00 2.51
N VAL A 61 6.51 7.99 3.36
CA VAL A 61 5.78 7.93 4.64
C VAL A 61 6.71 8.40 5.75
N PRO A 62 6.26 9.30 6.66
CA PRO A 62 7.10 9.70 7.79
C PRO A 62 7.35 8.53 8.73
N SER A 63 8.56 8.47 9.30
CA SER A 63 8.88 7.49 10.35
C SER A 63 8.22 7.87 11.67
N THR A 64 8.03 6.89 12.55
CA THR A 64 7.55 7.12 13.92
C THR A 64 8.44 8.12 14.67
N GLU A 65 9.76 8.07 14.47
CA GLU A 65 10.70 9.01 15.07
C GLU A 65 10.47 10.46 14.58
N GLN A 66 10.21 10.65 13.28
CA GLN A 66 9.88 11.97 12.74
C GLN A 66 8.58 12.51 13.34
N LEU A 67 7.55 11.66 13.44
CA LEU A 67 6.26 12.03 14.05
C LEU A 67 6.40 12.35 15.54
N GLU A 68 7.24 11.61 16.25
CA GLU A 68 7.55 11.83 17.65
C GLU A 68 8.24 13.18 17.88
N LYS A 69 9.26 13.51 17.08
CA LYS A 69 9.99 14.78 17.16
C LYS A 69 9.09 16.01 16.93
N GLN A 70 8.00 15.83 16.18
CA GLN A 70 7.00 16.87 15.92
C GLN A 70 5.84 16.85 16.91
N HIS A 71 5.88 16.02 17.96
CA HIS A 71 4.81 15.91 18.97
C HIS A 71 3.43 15.57 18.38
N LEU A 72 3.38 14.76 17.30
CA LEU A 72 2.12 14.42 16.61
C LEU A 72 1.50 13.11 17.12
N LEU A 73 2.32 12.26 17.75
CA LEU A 73 1.90 10.96 18.26
C LEU A 73 1.00 11.12 19.49
N ALA A 74 0.12 10.15 19.70
CA ALA A 74 -0.83 10.11 20.80
C ALA A 74 -0.15 10.11 22.18
N ASP A 75 -0.56 11.07 23.00
CA ASP A 75 -0.26 11.19 24.43
C ASP A 75 -1.48 11.73 25.21
N GLU A 76 -1.28 12.15 26.46
CA GLU A 76 -2.33 12.74 27.32
C GLU A 76 -2.97 14.02 26.74
N ASN A 77 -2.33 14.70 25.78
CA ASN A 77 -2.85 15.91 25.13
C ASN A 77 -3.61 15.60 23.83
N GLY A 78 -3.68 14.32 23.44
CA GLY A 78 -4.36 13.87 22.23
C GLY A 78 -3.40 13.40 21.13
N SER A 79 -3.90 13.32 19.89
CA SER A 79 -3.14 12.83 18.74
C SER A 79 -3.51 13.54 17.45
N ASN A 80 -2.50 13.88 16.65
CA ASN A 80 -2.66 14.34 15.27
C ASN A 80 -2.55 13.17 14.26
N VAL A 81 -2.02 12.03 14.71
CA VAL A 81 -1.81 10.85 13.87
C VAL A 81 -2.84 9.78 14.21
N LEU A 82 -3.75 9.56 13.26
CA LEU A 82 -4.84 8.61 13.40
C LEU A 82 -4.56 7.37 12.55
N HIS A 83 -4.86 6.21 13.11
CA HIS A 83 -5.11 5.00 12.35
C HIS A 83 -6.61 4.71 12.38
N ILE A 84 -7.27 4.90 11.24
CA ILE A 84 -8.69 4.67 11.05
C ILE A 84 -8.88 3.43 10.20
N THR A 85 -9.86 2.63 10.56
CA THR A 85 -10.25 1.42 9.87
C THR A 85 -11.71 1.53 9.49
N LEU A 86 -12.02 1.41 8.19
CA LEU A 86 -13.37 1.44 7.66
C LEU A 86 -13.77 0.05 7.18
N THR A 87 -14.77 -0.53 7.81
CA THR A 87 -15.23 -1.89 7.53
C THR A 87 -16.54 -1.80 6.75
N VAL A 88 -16.62 -2.51 5.62
CA VAL A 88 -17.89 -2.67 4.91
C VAL A 88 -18.70 -3.77 5.60
N ASP A 89 -19.94 -3.47 6.00
CA ASP A 89 -20.90 -4.47 6.44
C ASP A 89 -21.49 -5.17 5.20
N PRO A 90 -21.30 -6.50 5.04
CA PRO A 90 -21.85 -7.26 3.92
C PRO A 90 -23.35 -7.07 3.69
N LYS A 91 -24.12 -6.79 4.75
CA LYS A 91 -25.57 -6.56 4.66
C LYS A 91 -25.92 -5.34 3.82
N ARG A 92 -25.05 -4.32 3.77
CA ARG A 92 -25.25 -3.10 2.97
C ARG A 92 -25.26 -3.35 1.48
N TYR A 93 -24.66 -4.46 1.03
CA TYR A 93 -24.65 -4.88 -0.36
C TYR A 93 -25.44 -6.17 -0.60
N LEU A 94 -26.29 -6.60 0.35
CA LEU A 94 -27.02 -7.87 0.27
C LEU A 94 -26.10 -9.08 0.00
N GLY A 95 -24.85 -9.03 0.49
CA GLY A 95 -23.86 -10.06 0.20
C GLY A 95 -23.19 -9.97 -1.18
N ASP A 96 -23.45 -8.92 -1.97
CA ASP A 96 -22.78 -8.71 -3.25
C ASP A 96 -21.38 -8.09 -3.09
N LEU A 97 -20.39 -8.98 -3.16
CA LEU A 97 -18.98 -8.64 -3.12
C LEU A 97 -18.56 -7.71 -4.26
N GLN A 98 -19.12 -7.89 -5.47
CA GLN A 98 -18.69 -7.13 -6.64
C GLN A 98 -19.08 -5.66 -6.50
N SER A 99 -20.33 -5.39 -6.14
CA SER A 99 -20.79 -4.03 -5.88
C SER A 99 -20.03 -3.38 -4.72
N ALA A 100 -19.70 -4.13 -3.67
CA ALA A 100 -18.93 -3.62 -2.54
C ALA A 100 -17.56 -3.09 -2.99
N TRP A 101 -16.79 -3.90 -3.73
CA TRP A 101 -15.49 -3.48 -4.26
C TRP A 101 -15.60 -2.40 -5.34
N ALA A 102 -16.62 -2.46 -6.22
CA ALA A 102 -16.84 -1.51 -7.30
C ALA A 102 -17.11 -0.09 -6.79
N ASN A 103 -17.93 0.04 -5.75
CA ASN A 103 -18.36 1.32 -5.19
C ASN A 103 -17.44 1.86 -4.09
N LEU A 104 -16.56 1.02 -3.53
CA LEU A 104 -15.66 1.40 -2.42
C LEU A 104 -14.95 2.76 -2.60
N PRO A 105 -14.33 3.09 -3.77
CA PRO A 105 -13.63 4.36 -3.92
C PRO A 105 -14.53 5.59 -3.79
N TYR A 106 -15.79 5.48 -4.24
CA TYR A 106 -16.76 6.57 -4.15
C TYR A 106 -17.09 6.90 -2.69
N TYR A 107 -17.41 5.87 -1.91
CA TYR A 107 -17.72 6.04 -0.49
C TYR A 107 -16.51 6.46 0.33
N LEU A 108 -15.32 5.95 0.01
CA LEU A 108 -14.09 6.41 0.65
C LEU A 108 -13.77 7.87 0.33
N ASN A 109 -13.99 8.32 -0.90
CA ASN A 109 -13.80 9.73 -1.24
C ASN A 109 -14.81 10.62 -0.51
N LYS A 110 -16.08 10.21 -0.41
CA LYS A 110 -17.08 10.91 0.40
C LYS A 110 -16.65 11.02 1.86
N PHE A 111 -16.19 9.92 2.44
CA PHE A 111 -15.65 9.88 3.79
C PHE A 111 -14.51 10.90 3.96
N LEU A 112 -13.49 10.86 3.10
CA LEU A 112 -12.34 11.75 3.19
C LEU A 112 -12.70 13.22 2.95
N SER A 113 -13.63 13.51 2.05
CA SER A 113 -14.13 14.87 1.81
C SER A 113 -14.86 15.41 3.02
N ALA A 114 -15.72 14.60 3.65
CA ALA A 114 -16.48 15.01 4.81
C ALA A 114 -15.61 15.08 6.07
N PHE A 115 -14.63 14.18 6.22
CA PHE A 115 -13.58 14.26 7.22
C PHE A 115 -12.82 15.60 7.11
N ARG A 116 -12.33 15.95 5.91
CA ARG A 116 -11.61 17.22 5.72
C ARG A 116 -12.47 18.46 5.95
N LYS A 117 -13.76 18.39 5.59
CA LYS A 117 -14.70 19.48 5.85
C LYS A 117 -14.90 19.72 7.35
N ARG A 118 -14.91 18.66 8.15
CA ARG A 118 -15.16 18.74 9.60
C ARG A 118 -13.91 19.00 10.43
N TYR A 119 -12.78 18.42 10.04
CA TYR A 119 -11.55 18.39 10.86
C TYR A 119 -10.34 19.08 10.21
N GLY A 120 -10.54 19.77 9.08
CA GLY A 120 -9.48 20.49 8.38
C GLY A 120 -8.64 19.61 7.45
N ARG A 121 -7.51 20.15 6.98
CA ARG A 121 -6.67 19.44 6.01
C ARG A 121 -5.96 18.28 6.69
N CYS A 122 -5.63 17.28 5.88
CA CYS A 122 -4.92 16.11 6.36
C CYS A 122 -4.09 15.46 5.26
N TRP A 123 -2.92 14.96 5.64
CA TRP A 123 -2.23 13.95 4.87
C TRP A 123 -2.89 12.59 5.10
N VAL A 124 -3.05 11.81 4.03
CA VAL A 124 -3.73 10.52 4.08
C VAL A 124 -2.95 9.50 3.29
N LEU A 125 -2.60 8.41 3.96
CA LEU A 125 -2.20 7.15 3.37
C LEU A 125 -3.33 6.15 3.54
N ARG A 126 -3.79 5.56 2.43
CA ARG A 126 -4.83 4.53 2.44
C ARG A 126 -4.31 3.22 1.86
N SER A 127 -4.83 2.10 2.36
CA SER A 127 -4.69 0.77 1.77
C SER A 127 -6.02 0.01 1.82
N PHE A 128 -6.17 -0.95 0.91
CA PHE A 128 -7.34 -1.83 0.86
C PHE A 128 -6.94 -3.24 1.27
N GLU A 129 -7.71 -3.81 2.19
CA GLU A 129 -7.61 -5.18 2.66
C GLU A 129 -8.94 -5.90 2.42
N ALA A 130 -8.89 -7.21 2.21
CA ALA A 130 -10.06 -8.07 2.22
C ALA A 130 -10.29 -8.63 3.62
N GLN A 131 -11.52 -8.52 4.11
CA GLN A 131 -11.99 -9.30 5.25
C GLN A 131 -11.93 -10.80 4.92
N GLU A 132 -12.04 -11.66 5.94
CA GLU A 132 -12.08 -13.13 5.74
C GLU A 132 -13.19 -13.58 4.78
N ASN A 133 -14.31 -12.86 4.77
CA ASN A 133 -15.43 -13.08 3.86
C ASN A 133 -15.25 -12.42 2.47
N GLY A 134 -14.09 -11.83 2.19
CA GLY A 134 -13.75 -11.12 0.96
C GLY A 134 -14.17 -9.65 0.91
N PHE A 135 -15.06 -9.18 1.78
CA PHE A 135 -15.57 -7.80 1.72
C PHE A 135 -14.47 -6.78 1.99
N PRO A 136 -14.58 -5.55 1.43
CA PRO A 136 -13.55 -4.55 1.63
C PRO A 136 -13.39 -4.11 3.08
N HIS A 137 -12.14 -3.86 3.44
CA HIS A 137 -11.68 -3.23 4.66
C HIS A 137 -10.66 -2.17 4.27
N VAL A 138 -10.78 -0.95 4.79
CA VAL A 138 -9.88 0.14 4.43
C VAL A 138 -9.08 0.53 5.65
N HIS A 139 -7.75 0.50 5.53
CA HIS A 139 -6.85 1.10 6.51
C HIS A 139 -6.46 2.49 6.05
N LEU A 140 -6.59 3.46 6.96
CA LEU A 140 -6.21 4.85 6.76
C LEU A 140 -5.22 5.26 7.84
N PHE A 141 -4.08 5.78 7.43
CA PHE A 141 -3.22 6.60 8.27
C PHE A 141 -3.43 8.05 7.90
N ILE A 142 -3.88 8.83 8.86
CA ILE A 142 -4.18 10.24 8.70
C ILE A 142 -3.26 11.04 9.60
N ILE A 143 -2.63 12.07 9.05
CA ILE A 143 -1.96 13.12 9.84
C ILE A 143 -2.79 14.37 9.62
N SER A 144 -3.46 14.83 10.67
CA SER A 144 -4.36 15.97 10.63
C SER A 144 -3.71 17.21 11.25
N GLU A 145 -4.07 18.38 10.74
CA GLU A 145 -3.76 19.65 11.41
C GLU A 145 -4.46 19.78 12.77
N GLN A 146 -5.60 19.09 12.94
CA GLN A 146 -6.32 19.04 14.20
C GLN A 146 -5.78 17.94 15.12
N THR A 147 -5.64 18.27 16.40
CA THR A 147 -5.37 17.31 17.47
C THR A 147 -6.69 16.73 17.99
N PHE A 148 -6.75 15.40 18.11
CA PHE A 148 -7.93 14.67 18.57
C PHE A 148 -7.72 14.19 20.00
N SER A 149 -8.74 14.37 20.85
CA SER A 149 -8.73 13.81 22.19
C SER A 149 -8.62 12.29 22.14
N CYS A 150 -7.79 11.72 23.01
CA CYS A 150 -7.51 10.29 23.05
C CYS A 150 -7.78 9.72 24.45
N GLU A 151 -8.41 8.56 24.51
CA GLU A 151 -8.63 7.83 25.77
C GLU A 151 -7.85 6.53 25.82
N TRP A 152 -7.26 6.24 26.98
CA TRP A 152 -6.53 4.99 27.20
C TRP A 152 -7.50 3.85 27.50
N TYR A 153 -7.60 2.90 26.57
CA TYR A 153 -8.53 1.79 26.68
C TYR A 153 -7.82 0.45 26.76
N LYS A 154 -8.25 -0.40 27.71
CA LYS A 154 -7.79 -1.78 27.85
C LYS A 154 -8.65 -2.72 27.03
N GLY A 155 -8.17 -3.13 25.85
CA GLY A 155 -8.78 -4.23 25.12
C GLY A 155 -8.42 -5.59 25.70
N GLU A 156 -9.05 -6.65 25.21
CA GLU A 156 -8.80 -8.03 25.65
C GLU A 156 -7.33 -8.45 25.48
N LYS A 157 -6.70 -8.01 24.37
CA LYS A 157 -5.34 -8.42 23.99
C LYS A 157 -4.27 -7.36 24.26
N TYR A 158 -4.62 -6.08 24.22
CA TYR A 158 -3.67 -4.97 24.34
C TYR A 158 -4.35 -3.65 24.69
N TRP A 159 -3.55 -2.72 25.20
CA TRP A 159 -3.96 -1.33 25.45
C TRP A 159 -3.90 -0.50 24.17
N ARG A 160 -4.80 0.47 24.02
CA ARG A 160 -4.88 1.32 22.82
C ARG A 160 -5.38 2.72 23.15
N TRP A 161 -4.92 3.71 22.39
CA TRP A 161 -5.46 5.08 22.40
C TRP A 161 -6.68 5.13 21.49
N LEU A 162 -7.89 5.15 22.05
CA LEU A 162 -9.11 5.32 21.27
C LEU A 162 -9.35 6.79 21.00
N ILE A 163 -9.96 7.08 19.85
CA ILE A 163 -10.58 8.38 19.59
C ILE A 163 -12.09 8.16 19.69
N PRO A 164 -12.72 8.40 20.86
CA PRO A 164 -14.14 8.12 21.05
C PRO A 164 -14.98 8.83 19.99
N GLU A 165 -14.70 10.12 19.76
CA GLU A 165 -15.38 10.97 18.77
C GLU A 165 -15.46 10.39 17.34
N LEU A 166 -14.59 9.44 16.98
CA LEU A 166 -14.47 8.86 15.64
C LEU A 166 -14.80 7.36 15.58
N THR A 167 -15.09 6.71 16.71
CA THR A 167 -15.16 5.24 16.80
C THR A 167 -16.58 4.75 17.09
N ASP A 168 -17.10 3.79 16.34
CA ASP A 168 -18.46 3.25 16.55
C ASP A 168 -18.57 2.36 17.81
N ASP A 169 -17.45 1.84 18.31
CA ASP A 169 -17.34 0.96 19.48
C ASP A 169 -17.52 1.69 20.84
N HIS A 170 -18.49 2.60 20.95
CA HIS A 170 -18.85 3.26 22.22
C HIS A 170 -19.40 2.30 23.28
N LYS A 171 -19.79 1.07 22.90
CA LYS A 171 -20.38 0.07 23.80
C LYS A 171 -19.47 -0.39 24.96
N ALA A 172 -18.19 -0.04 24.95
CA ALA A 172 -17.27 -0.39 26.03
C ALA A 172 -16.86 0.79 26.94
N ILE A 173 -17.35 2.01 26.68
CA ILE A 173 -17.00 3.21 27.44
C ILE A 173 -18.25 3.81 28.08
N GLY A 174 -19.05 3.00 28.80
CA GLY A 174 -20.01 3.44 29.83
C GLY A 174 -20.99 4.60 29.53
N ALA A 175 -21.12 5.03 28.28
CA ALA A 175 -21.93 6.16 27.86
C ALA A 175 -23.10 5.60 27.08
N ASP A 176 -24.28 5.68 27.70
CA ASP A 176 -25.56 5.20 27.19
C ASP A 176 -26.13 6.08 26.05
N GLU A 177 -25.27 6.83 25.38
CA GLU A 177 -25.66 7.75 24.33
C GLU A 177 -24.77 7.52 23.11
N THR A 178 -25.42 7.17 22.01
CA THR A 178 -24.86 7.22 20.65
C THR A 178 -24.17 8.56 20.46
N VAL A 179 -22.83 8.55 20.34
CA VAL A 179 -22.10 9.75 19.93
C VAL A 179 -22.45 9.98 18.46
N ASP A 180 -23.34 10.94 18.24
CA ASP A 180 -23.99 11.38 17.00
C ASP A 180 -23.02 11.90 15.91
N GLY A 181 -21.73 11.64 16.07
CA GLY A 181 -20.66 12.24 15.27
C GLY A 181 -20.42 11.54 13.93
N PHE A 182 -20.34 10.21 13.90
CA PHE A 182 -19.59 9.52 12.84
C PHE A 182 -20.33 8.45 12.03
N GLU A 183 -21.48 7.94 12.51
CA GLU A 183 -22.35 7.04 11.73
C GLU A 183 -22.76 7.65 10.36
N ASN A 184 -22.64 8.98 10.23
CA ASN A 184 -22.92 9.74 9.02
C ASN A 184 -21.75 9.89 8.02
N LEU A 185 -20.51 9.58 8.39
CA LEU A 185 -19.36 9.75 7.49
C LEU A 185 -19.03 8.49 6.69
N TRP A 186 -19.19 7.30 7.30
CA TRP A 186 -19.01 6.01 6.65
C TRP A 186 -20.31 5.22 6.55
N SER A 187 -21.10 5.53 5.53
CA SER A 187 -22.42 4.90 5.31
C SER A 187 -22.42 3.39 5.00
N LEU A 188 -21.25 2.74 4.90
CA LEU A 188 -21.14 1.34 4.45
C LEU A 188 -20.92 0.32 5.58
N GLY A 189 -20.76 0.74 6.83
CA GLY A 189 -20.52 -0.19 7.93
C GLY A 189 -19.86 0.52 9.10
N PHE A 190 -18.79 -0.08 9.63
CA PHE A 190 -18.21 0.31 10.91
C PHE A 190 -16.93 1.14 10.75
N VAL A 191 -16.73 2.09 11.65
CA VAL A 191 -15.53 2.91 11.80
C VAL A 191 -14.85 2.60 13.13
N TYR A 192 -13.57 2.31 13.06
CA TYR A 192 -12.71 2.17 14.23
C TYR A 192 -11.52 3.12 14.12
N ALA A 193 -11.31 3.99 15.10
CA ALA A 193 -10.25 5.00 15.07
C ALA A 193 -9.38 4.95 16.33
N ARG A 194 -8.07 5.03 16.13
CA ARG A 194 -7.09 5.07 17.23
C ARG A 194 -6.00 6.10 16.99
N GLY A 195 -5.53 6.72 18.06
CA GLY A 195 -4.31 7.51 18.05
C GLY A 195 -3.07 6.60 17.95
N VAL A 196 -2.04 7.05 17.22
CA VAL A 196 -0.76 6.33 17.12
C VAL A 196 0.19 6.83 18.19
N GLY A 197 0.47 6.02 19.22
CA GLY A 197 1.25 6.42 20.40
C GLY A 197 2.67 5.85 20.49
N LYS A 198 3.46 6.38 21.45
CA LYS A 198 4.89 6.09 21.65
C LYS A 198 5.23 4.78 22.38
N ARG A 199 4.32 4.22 23.20
CA ARG A 199 4.72 3.30 24.28
C ARG A 199 5.06 1.85 23.82
N PRO A 200 6.14 1.25 24.37
CA PRO A 200 6.68 -0.05 23.98
C PRO A 200 5.85 -1.28 24.40
N TYR A 201 4.79 -1.11 25.20
CA TYR A 201 3.94 -2.24 25.62
C TYR A 201 2.98 -2.72 24.51
N MET A 202 2.87 -1.96 23.42
CA MET A 202 2.39 -2.46 22.14
C MET A 202 3.54 -3.27 21.52
N ARG A 203 3.53 -4.60 21.66
CA ARG A 203 4.60 -5.53 21.22
C ARG A 203 5.03 -5.45 19.75
N LYS A 204 4.41 -4.58 18.96
CA LYS A 204 4.98 -3.98 17.75
C LYS A 204 4.55 -2.52 17.81
N GLN A 205 5.48 -1.57 17.90
CA GLN A 205 5.18 -0.19 17.54
C GLN A 205 4.42 -0.26 16.21
N ILE A 206 3.34 0.52 16.06
CA ILE A 206 2.83 0.81 14.73
C ILE A 206 3.91 1.70 14.11
N ASP A 207 4.99 1.08 13.65
CA ASP A 207 5.81 1.68 12.63
C ASP A 207 4.85 1.82 11.45
N VAL A 208 4.46 3.08 11.20
CA VAL A 208 3.50 3.45 10.16
C VAL A 208 3.92 2.82 8.83
N LYS A 209 5.23 2.71 8.58
CA LYS A 209 5.79 2.03 7.42
C LYS A 209 5.54 0.53 7.48
N ASN A 210 5.91 -0.15 8.57
CA ASN A 210 5.76 -1.60 8.67
C ASN A 210 4.29 -2.06 8.69
N TYR A 211 3.39 -1.26 9.27
CA TYR A 211 1.96 -1.57 9.27
C TYR A 211 1.39 -1.50 7.85
N VAL A 212 1.69 -0.44 7.12
CA VAL A 212 1.24 -0.29 5.73
C VAL A 212 1.91 -1.33 4.85
N VAL A 213 3.20 -1.62 5.05
CA VAL A 213 3.90 -2.69 4.33
C VAL A 213 3.22 -4.03 4.58
N LYS A 214 2.79 -4.35 5.81
CA LYS A 214 2.08 -5.61 6.10
C LYS A 214 0.79 -5.74 5.27
N ASP A 215 -0.02 -4.69 5.20
CA ASP A 215 -1.35 -4.75 4.58
C ASP A 215 -1.30 -4.58 3.04
N VAL A 216 -0.25 -3.94 2.52
CA VAL A 216 -0.08 -3.63 1.09
C VAL A 216 0.85 -4.62 0.40
N VAL A 217 1.80 -5.18 1.15
CA VAL A 217 2.93 -5.94 0.63
C VAL A 217 2.92 -7.33 1.25
N SER A 218 2.37 -8.28 0.51
CA SER A 218 2.58 -9.69 0.76
C SER A 218 3.19 -10.33 -0.46
N GLU A 219 4.30 -11.04 -0.23
CA GLU A 219 4.92 -11.83 -1.26
C GLU A 219 4.16 -13.15 -1.36
N VAL A 220 3.70 -13.48 -2.56
CA VAL A 220 2.99 -14.74 -2.80
C VAL A 220 4.05 -15.82 -2.96
N SER A 221 4.20 -16.68 -1.95
CA SER A 221 4.99 -17.90 -2.09
C SER A 221 4.31 -18.78 -3.14
N VAL A 222 4.88 -18.89 -4.33
CA VAL A 222 4.37 -19.74 -5.41
C VAL A 222 4.67 -21.20 -5.05
N VAL A 223 3.95 -21.74 -4.07
CA VAL A 223 4.01 -23.16 -3.71
C VAL A 223 2.73 -23.80 -4.25
N ASP A 224 2.92 -24.78 -5.13
CA ASP A 224 1.95 -25.69 -5.75
C ASP A 224 0.54 -25.14 -6.03
N VAL A 225 0.34 -24.79 -7.30
CA VAL A 225 -0.93 -24.31 -7.90
C VAL A 225 -2.09 -25.33 -7.75
N ASP A 226 -1.79 -26.57 -7.37
CA ASP A 226 -2.73 -27.70 -7.29
C ASP A 226 -2.94 -28.28 -5.88
N SER A 227 -2.36 -27.69 -4.83
CA SER A 227 -2.68 -28.07 -3.44
C SER A 227 -4.02 -27.45 -2.99
N ASP A 228 -4.77 -28.12 -2.11
CA ASP A 228 -5.97 -27.55 -1.47
C ASP A 228 -5.58 -26.25 -0.74
N VAL A 229 -5.93 -25.11 -1.35
CA VAL A 229 -5.37 -23.82 -0.96
C VAL A 229 -6.05 -23.28 0.29
N GLU A 230 -5.32 -23.26 1.40
CA GLU A 230 -5.67 -22.39 2.52
C GLU A 230 -5.59 -20.93 2.07
N VAL A 231 -6.74 -20.24 2.09
CA VAL A 231 -6.85 -18.84 1.69
C VAL A 231 -6.23 -17.96 2.78
N LYS A 232 -5.03 -17.44 2.53
CA LYS A 232 -4.42 -16.43 3.40
C LYS A 232 -4.99 -15.04 3.06
N ASN A 233 -5.45 -14.30 4.08
CA ASN A 233 -6.02 -12.95 3.93
C ASN A 233 -5.18 -11.97 3.07
N PRO A 234 -3.84 -11.95 3.14
CA PRO A 234 -3.06 -11.04 2.31
C PRO A 234 -3.05 -11.43 0.82
N GLU A 235 -3.11 -12.73 0.50
CA GLU A 235 -3.22 -13.18 -0.89
C GLU A 235 -4.59 -12.85 -1.48
N LEU A 236 -5.65 -13.07 -0.71
CA LEU A 236 -7.00 -12.69 -1.07
C LEU A 236 -7.10 -11.18 -1.35
N THR A 237 -6.48 -10.37 -0.50
CA THR A 237 -6.37 -8.92 -0.67
C THR A 237 -5.70 -8.54 -1.98
N LEU A 238 -4.56 -9.15 -2.31
CA LEU A 238 -3.85 -8.87 -3.56
C LEU A 238 -4.65 -9.32 -4.78
N ALA A 239 -5.30 -10.49 -4.71
CA ALA A 239 -6.13 -11.04 -5.77
C ALA A 239 -7.36 -10.16 -6.06
N LEU A 240 -8.07 -9.70 -5.02
CA LEU A 240 -9.22 -8.80 -5.17
C LEU A 240 -8.79 -7.42 -5.68
N ASN A 241 -7.68 -6.88 -5.17
CA ASN A 241 -7.13 -5.63 -5.69
C ASN A 241 -6.68 -5.77 -7.17
N TRP A 242 -6.19 -6.93 -7.58
CA TRP A 242 -5.88 -7.24 -8.99
C TRP A 242 -7.15 -7.30 -9.84
N LEU A 243 -8.13 -8.11 -9.44
CA LEU A 243 -9.40 -8.29 -10.15
C LEU A 243 -10.15 -6.97 -10.35
N PHE A 244 -10.27 -6.17 -9.30
CA PHE A 244 -10.97 -4.89 -9.31
C PHE A 244 -10.09 -3.70 -9.71
N ARG A 245 -8.86 -3.97 -10.16
CA ARG A 245 -7.88 -2.95 -10.61
C ARG A 245 -7.68 -1.82 -9.59
N ARG A 246 -7.63 -2.17 -8.31
CA ARG A 246 -7.47 -1.22 -7.20
C ARG A 246 -6.00 -0.96 -6.92
N GLN A 247 -5.64 0.30 -6.71
CA GLN A 247 -4.31 0.65 -6.22
C GLN A 247 -4.15 0.09 -4.80
N ALA A 248 -3.08 -0.67 -4.52
CA ALA A 248 -2.91 -1.30 -3.20
C ALA A 248 -2.83 -0.27 -2.07
N PHE A 249 -2.20 0.87 -2.36
CA PHE A 249 -2.14 2.01 -1.47
C PHE A 249 -2.14 3.32 -2.26
N SER A 250 -2.52 4.42 -1.63
CA SER A 250 -2.28 5.76 -2.19
C SER A 250 -1.99 6.76 -1.10
N ILE A 251 -1.19 7.76 -1.42
CA ILE A 251 -0.79 8.85 -0.54
C ILE A 251 -1.34 10.16 -1.11
N SER A 252 -1.87 11.05 -0.25
CA SER A 252 -2.38 12.37 -0.62
C SER A 252 -2.16 13.39 0.49
N GLY A 253 -2.19 14.69 0.16
CA GLY A 253 -1.99 15.77 1.13
C GLY A 253 -0.53 16.00 1.51
N SER A 254 0.41 15.84 0.56
CA SER A 254 1.85 16.05 0.80
C SER A 254 2.17 17.47 1.26
N ASP A 255 1.38 18.45 0.83
CA ASP A 255 1.42 19.84 1.29
C ASP A 255 1.18 19.97 2.80
N VAL A 256 0.36 19.09 3.38
CA VAL A 256 0.11 19.04 4.84
C VAL A 256 1.32 18.47 5.57
N LEU A 257 2.01 17.47 5.00
CA LEU A 257 3.27 17.02 5.59
C LEU A 257 4.31 18.13 5.53
N GLU A 258 4.42 18.81 4.39
CA GLU A 258 5.32 19.94 4.25
C GLU A 258 4.99 21.02 5.28
N SER A 259 3.72 21.39 5.49
CA SER A 259 3.38 22.40 6.51
C SER A 259 3.66 21.94 7.94
N VAL A 260 3.38 20.68 8.25
CA VAL A 260 3.59 20.12 9.60
C VAL A 260 5.09 19.93 9.91
N PHE A 261 5.90 19.52 8.92
CA PHE A 261 7.33 19.28 9.09
C PHE A 261 8.22 20.51 8.83
N ASN A 262 7.77 21.49 8.03
CA ASN A 262 8.53 22.72 7.75
C ASN A 262 8.38 23.81 8.83
N LEU A 263 7.70 23.54 9.94
CA LEU A 263 7.70 24.41 11.12
C LEU A 263 9.02 24.35 11.91
N ILE A 264 10.00 23.56 11.47
CA ILE A 264 11.39 23.62 11.91
C ILE A 264 12.25 23.71 10.65
N PRO A 265 13.23 24.63 10.54
CA PRO A 265 14.11 24.70 9.38
C PRO A 265 14.99 23.43 9.34
N VAL A 266 14.50 22.40 8.64
CA VAL A 266 15.34 21.30 8.20
C VAL A 266 16.18 21.88 7.07
N CYS A 267 17.41 22.26 7.39
CA CYS A 267 18.45 22.47 6.39
C CYS A 267 18.51 21.20 5.53
N LEU A 268 17.87 21.22 4.36
CA LEU A 268 18.15 20.26 3.30
C LEU A 268 19.65 20.36 3.05
N THR A 269 20.40 19.36 3.51
CA THR A 269 21.83 19.29 3.22
C THR A 269 21.96 19.21 1.70
N GLN A 270 22.83 20.04 1.12
CA GLN A 270 23.11 20.12 -0.32
C GLN A 270 23.25 18.74 -1.01
N THR A 271 23.60 17.71 -0.25
CA THR A 271 23.77 16.32 -0.68
C THR A 271 22.51 15.68 -1.28
N GLU A 272 21.30 15.94 -0.75
CA GLU A 272 20.07 15.33 -1.30
C GLU A 272 19.61 15.99 -2.61
N VAL A 273 19.77 17.31 -2.71
CA VAL A 273 19.49 18.08 -3.93
C VAL A 273 20.44 17.65 -5.06
N LEU A 274 21.71 17.41 -4.74
CA LEU A 274 22.71 16.95 -5.71
C LEU A 274 22.47 15.50 -6.18
N LYS A 275 22.00 14.59 -5.32
CA LYS A 275 21.63 13.22 -5.72
C LYS A 275 20.45 13.21 -6.71
N ASN A 276 19.43 14.03 -6.47
CA ASN A 276 18.29 14.16 -7.38
C ASN A 276 18.67 14.80 -8.72
N ALA A 277 19.56 15.80 -8.70
CA ALA A 277 20.08 16.42 -9.92
C ALA A 277 20.95 15.46 -10.76
N PHE A 278 21.76 14.63 -10.10
CA PHE A 278 22.59 13.61 -10.76
C PHE A 278 21.75 12.49 -11.37
N LEU A 279 20.73 12.00 -10.65
CA LEU A 279 19.78 11.01 -11.19
C LEU A 279 18.98 11.60 -12.36
N ARG A 280 18.49 12.84 -12.26
CA ARG A 280 17.84 13.54 -13.40
C ARG A 280 18.76 13.63 -14.61
N ARG A 281 20.03 14.00 -14.42
CA ARG A 281 21.02 14.00 -15.50
C ARG A 281 21.20 12.60 -16.11
N LEU A 282 21.37 11.56 -15.31
CA LEU A 282 21.50 10.17 -15.79
C LEU A 282 20.30 9.71 -16.63
N PHE A 283 19.08 10.08 -16.23
CA PHE A 283 17.86 9.78 -16.98
C PHE A 283 17.65 10.68 -18.21
N GLU A 284 18.20 11.90 -18.21
CA GLU A 284 18.23 12.77 -19.41
C GLU A 284 19.13 12.22 -20.52
N PHE A 285 20.17 11.45 -20.16
CA PHE A 285 21.14 10.94 -21.14
C PHE A 285 20.75 9.62 -21.80
N SER A 286 19.81 8.82 -21.28
CA SER A 286 19.38 7.59 -21.95
C SER A 286 17.85 7.56 -22.07
N ARG A 287 17.34 7.90 -23.26
CA ARG A 287 15.92 7.72 -23.58
C ARG A 287 15.65 6.24 -23.74
N TYR A 288 15.15 5.62 -22.67
CA TYR A 288 14.58 4.30 -22.74
C TYR A 288 13.18 4.41 -23.35
N GLU A 289 12.93 3.66 -24.42
CA GLU A 289 11.61 3.51 -25.01
C GLU A 289 11.04 2.14 -24.62
N PHE A 290 9.84 2.13 -24.03
CA PHE A 290 9.14 0.88 -23.72
C PHE A 290 8.59 0.29 -25.01
N ILE A 291 8.97 -0.96 -25.31
CA ILE A 291 8.58 -1.62 -26.55
C ILE A 291 7.44 -2.61 -26.31
N SER A 292 7.59 -3.54 -25.36
CA SER A 292 6.59 -4.59 -25.14
C SER A 292 6.76 -5.32 -23.79
N PHE A 293 5.77 -6.14 -23.46
CA PHE A 293 5.85 -7.20 -22.46
C PHE A 293 6.29 -8.50 -23.14
N CYS A 294 7.24 -9.23 -22.56
CA CYS A 294 7.68 -10.54 -23.09
C CYS A 294 7.77 -11.60 -21.99
N GLY A 295 7.38 -12.83 -22.31
CA GLY A 295 7.83 -14.00 -21.55
C GLY A 295 9.27 -14.38 -21.95
N ILE A 296 10.00 -15.09 -21.10
CA ILE A 296 11.25 -15.73 -21.51
C ILE A 296 10.97 -17.23 -21.54
N VAL A 297 11.08 -17.85 -22.71
CA VAL A 297 10.79 -19.28 -22.91
C VAL A 297 12.06 -19.97 -23.38
N ARG A 298 12.49 -21.02 -22.67
CA ARG A 298 13.53 -21.92 -23.16
C ARG A 298 12.93 -22.85 -24.21
N CYS A 299 13.41 -22.73 -25.43
CA CYS A 299 13.00 -23.58 -26.55
C CYS A 299 14.23 -23.94 -27.39
N SER A 300 14.28 -25.17 -27.89
CA SER A 300 15.38 -25.67 -28.73
C SER A 300 15.38 -25.05 -30.13
N GLU A 301 14.25 -24.49 -30.55
CA GLU A 301 14.10 -23.73 -31.79
C GLU A 301 13.38 -22.40 -31.50
N PRO A 302 13.80 -21.29 -32.12
CA PRO A 302 13.20 -19.98 -31.88
C PRO A 302 11.72 -19.98 -32.28
N PRO A 303 10.80 -19.43 -31.45
CA PRO A 303 9.40 -19.30 -31.82
C PRO A 303 9.27 -18.35 -33.03
N PRO A 304 8.27 -18.55 -33.90
CA PRO A 304 8.18 -17.86 -35.17
C PRO A 304 8.00 -16.33 -35.07
N ASP A 305 7.59 -15.80 -33.92
CA ASP A 305 7.41 -14.35 -33.73
C ASP A 305 7.89 -13.89 -32.33
N GLY A 306 8.79 -12.90 -32.31
CA GLY A 306 8.87 -11.91 -31.22
C GLY A 306 9.78 -12.16 -30.01
N PHE A 307 10.94 -12.84 -30.12
CA PHE A 307 11.89 -12.96 -29.00
C PHE A 307 13.36 -12.71 -29.38
N ILE A 308 14.11 -12.09 -28.45
CA ILE A 308 15.56 -11.90 -28.53
C ILE A 308 16.24 -13.16 -27.96
N LYS A 309 17.12 -13.77 -28.77
CA LYS A 309 17.95 -14.92 -28.38
C LYS A 309 19.10 -14.45 -27.50
N LEU A 310 19.13 -14.90 -26.25
CA LEU A 310 20.27 -14.69 -25.34
C LEU A 310 21.08 -15.99 -25.27
N SER A 311 22.41 -15.90 -25.24
CA SER A 311 23.25 -17.05 -24.90
C SER A 311 23.12 -17.39 -23.40
N ASN A 312 23.46 -18.62 -23.01
CA ASN A 312 23.42 -19.04 -21.59
C ASN A 312 24.23 -18.10 -20.67
N ASP A 313 25.32 -17.52 -21.18
CA ASP A 313 26.16 -16.58 -20.43
C ASP A 313 25.47 -15.21 -20.26
N GLN A 314 24.75 -14.74 -21.29
CA GLN A 314 23.98 -13.49 -21.25
C GLN A 314 22.74 -13.60 -20.36
N GLU A 315 22.18 -14.80 -20.21
CA GLU A 315 21.04 -15.09 -19.33
C GLU A 315 21.44 -14.98 -17.85
N HIS A 316 22.58 -15.54 -17.45
CA HIS A 316 23.11 -15.43 -16.08
C HIS A 316 23.41 -13.98 -15.69
N GLU A 317 23.97 -13.18 -16.61
CA GLU A 317 24.19 -11.75 -16.39
C GLU A 317 22.86 -10.97 -16.28
N LEU A 318 21.84 -11.32 -17.06
CA LEU A 318 20.52 -10.69 -17.00
C LEU A 318 19.74 -11.08 -15.73
N GLU A 319 19.83 -12.33 -15.27
CA GLU A 319 19.25 -12.74 -13.99
C GLU A 319 19.92 -12.01 -12.83
N ALA A 320 21.26 -11.87 -12.85
CA ALA A 320 22.00 -11.09 -11.87
C ALA A 320 21.63 -9.59 -11.90
N GLN A 321 21.50 -9.01 -13.10
CA GLN A 321 21.09 -7.60 -13.29
C GLN A 321 19.61 -7.36 -12.93
N ALA A 322 18.73 -8.34 -13.13
CA ALA A 322 17.29 -8.23 -12.84
C ALA A 322 16.99 -8.32 -11.34
N ILE A 323 17.79 -9.07 -10.58
CA ILE A 323 17.65 -9.23 -9.12
C ILE A 323 18.30 -8.05 -8.37
N GLY A 324 19.15 -7.25 -9.03
CA GLY A 324 19.78 -6.09 -8.43
C GLY A 324 20.79 -6.44 -7.34
N VAL A 325 21.48 -7.58 -7.49
CA VAL A 325 22.65 -7.87 -6.66
C VAL A 325 23.82 -7.06 -7.21
N ARG A 326 24.30 -6.11 -6.41
CA ARG A 326 25.66 -5.56 -6.56
C ARG A 326 26.65 -6.44 -5.85
#